data_AF-A0A8S4NFM8-F1
#
_entry.id   AF-A0A8S4NFM8-F1
#
_cell.length_a   1.000
_cell.length_b   1.000
_cell.length_c   1.000
_cell.angle_alpha   90.00
_cell.angle_beta   90.00
_cell.angle_gamma   90.00
#
_symmetry.space_group_name_H-M   'P 1'
#
loop_
_entity.id
_entity.type
_entity.pdbx_description
1 polymer ?
#
loop_
_entity_poly.entity_id
_entity_poly.type
_entity_poly.pdbx_seq_one_letter_code
_entity_poly.pdbx_strand_id
1 'polypeptide(L)'
;MMRQVISVFFICATILYAKAVPPRCTRADIKKLNSTVIHSKSELTEAFNSKLQVIKNDIKSELANEIGNLSDKLTNEINQNEEKLKIDVNIVNAEVLKVNNKLDQIKNDIKGELNDEIDQLTGSINQKFDDLNKKLIEAFNSTLVQMKSAIKTELTVEINQNEDKLNGLKTQLTKTTNELSDCACERKRQRSLIYYAGPYIYTFAAAKAYCKSKGHKIATPAQIQAAFDLGMSECNWGWVEDGSLRSPQQMPFTNNWCGKRGLNTWLNYDQLKKRGVYCATNPGP
;
A
#
# COMPACT_ATOMS: atom_id res chain seq x y z
N MET A 1 108.66 -49.28 123.05
CA MET A 1 109.15 -50.12 124.15
C MET A 1 108.33 -51.40 124.20
N MET A 2 109.02 -52.55 124.10
CA MET A 2 108.71 -53.87 124.71
C MET A 2 107.27 -54.40 124.58
N ARG A 3 106.97 -55.42 123.76
CA ARG A 3 107.22 -56.87 123.95
C ARG A 3 106.89 -57.38 125.36
N GLN A 4 106.16 -58.51 125.39
CA GLN A 4 105.47 -59.19 126.52
C GLN A 4 104.07 -58.60 126.71
N VAL A 5 103.00 -59.17 126.15
CA VAL A 5 102.41 -60.46 126.54
C VAL A 5 101.81 -61.16 125.30
N ILE A 6 102.66 -61.86 124.55
CA ILE A 6 102.28 -62.87 123.56
C ILE A 6 102.46 -64.21 124.29
N SER A 7 101.43 -64.71 124.98
CA SER A 7 101.40 -66.12 125.43
C SER A 7 100.05 -66.61 125.96
N VAL A 8 99.07 -65.73 126.22
CA VAL A 8 97.68 -66.14 126.56
C VAL A 8 96.78 -66.15 125.31
N PHE A 9 97.35 -65.74 124.17
CA PHE A 9 96.71 -65.67 122.85
C PHE A 9 96.46 -67.02 122.16
N PHE A 10 96.90 -68.17 122.71
CA PHE A 10 96.86 -69.44 121.95
C PHE A 10 95.97 -70.56 122.51
N ILE A 11 95.47 -70.49 123.75
CA ILE A 11 94.64 -71.58 124.32
C ILE A 11 93.17 -71.16 124.50
N CYS A 12 92.88 -69.87 124.66
CA CYS A 12 91.49 -69.38 124.68
C CYS A 12 90.89 -69.26 123.26
N ALA A 13 91.74 -69.10 122.23
CA ALA A 13 91.34 -68.93 120.84
C ALA A 13 90.82 -70.22 120.18
N THR A 14 91.18 -71.41 120.67
CA THR A 14 90.75 -72.70 120.11
C THR A 14 89.43 -73.21 120.70
N ILE A 15 89.08 -72.82 121.93
CA ILE A 15 87.82 -73.24 122.58
C ILE A 15 86.65 -72.31 122.20
N LEU A 16 86.91 -71.06 121.83
CA LEU A 16 85.88 -70.13 121.34
C LEU A 16 85.62 -70.21 119.83
N TYR A 17 86.55 -70.75 119.03
CA TYR A 17 86.36 -70.95 117.58
C TYR A 17 85.54 -72.21 117.22
N ALA A 18 85.30 -73.13 118.16
CA ALA A 18 84.55 -74.37 117.90
C ALA A 18 83.02 -74.22 117.86
N LYS A 19 82.47 -73.01 118.04
CA LYS A 19 81.03 -72.72 117.95
C LYS A 19 80.61 -71.87 116.75
N ALA A 20 81.50 -71.66 115.78
CA ALA A 20 81.18 -70.96 114.53
C ALA A 20 81.45 -71.83 113.30
N VAL A 21 80.77 -72.97 113.21
CA VAL A 21 80.54 -73.65 111.92
C VAL A 21 79.09 -73.33 111.54
N PRO A 22 78.82 -72.48 110.53
CA PRO A 22 77.45 -72.28 110.07
C PRO A 22 76.88 -73.62 109.60
N PRO A 23 75.59 -73.93 109.84
CA PRO A 23 75.01 -75.20 109.43
C PRO A 23 75.22 -75.38 107.91
N ARG A 24 75.76 -76.54 107.50
CA ARG A 24 75.88 -76.87 106.08
C ARG A 24 74.48 -76.91 105.47
N CYS A 25 74.23 -76.02 104.53
CA CYS A 25 72.96 -75.91 103.81
C CYS A 25 72.58 -77.29 103.21
N THR A 26 71.47 -77.86 103.65
CA THR A 26 70.99 -79.17 103.19
C THR A 26 70.17 -79.01 101.90
N ARG A 27 69.96 -80.08 101.14
CA ARG A 27 69.09 -80.06 99.93
C ARG A 27 67.66 -79.59 100.24
N ALA A 28 67.20 -79.80 101.48
CA ALA A 28 65.92 -79.31 101.97
C ALA A 28 65.92 -77.78 102.16
N ASP A 29 67.02 -77.21 102.67
CA ASP A 29 67.19 -75.75 102.82
C ASP A 29 67.20 -75.04 101.46
N ILE A 30 67.86 -75.64 100.44
CA ILE A 30 67.86 -75.13 99.06
C ILE A 30 66.46 -75.19 98.45
N LYS A 31 65.69 -76.27 98.68
CA LYS A 31 64.31 -76.41 98.18
C LYS A 31 63.38 -75.37 98.82
N LYS A 32 63.54 -75.12 100.13
CA LYS A 32 62.80 -74.09 100.86
C LYS A 32 63.15 -72.70 100.36
N LEU A 33 64.44 -72.37 100.22
CA LEU A 33 64.89 -71.11 99.65
C LEU A 33 64.36 -70.89 98.23
N ASN A 34 64.42 -71.91 97.37
CA ASN A 34 63.89 -71.81 96.00
C ASN A 34 62.37 -71.60 95.99
N SER A 35 61.63 -72.26 96.89
CA SER A 35 60.19 -72.02 97.03
C SER A 35 59.86 -70.60 97.50
N THR A 36 60.65 -70.05 98.42
CA THR A 36 60.51 -68.66 98.88
C THR A 36 60.85 -67.66 97.76
N VAL A 37 61.93 -67.90 97.00
CA VAL A 37 62.31 -67.04 95.86
C VAL A 37 61.24 -67.06 94.77
N ILE A 38 60.69 -68.24 94.44
CA ILE A 38 59.58 -68.37 93.48
C ILE A 38 58.33 -67.63 93.99
N HIS A 39 57.99 -67.77 95.27
CA HIS A 39 56.85 -67.09 95.89
C HIS A 39 57.02 -65.57 95.87
N SER A 40 58.16 -65.05 96.36
CA SER A 40 58.45 -63.61 96.34
C SER A 40 58.50 -63.05 94.91
N LYS A 41 58.96 -63.83 93.91
CA LYS A 41 58.89 -63.42 92.50
C LYS A 41 57.45 -63.35 92.01
N SER A 42 56.58 -64.29 92.39
CA SER A 42 55.15 -64.28 92.06
C SER A 42 54.46 -63.06 92.67
N GLU A 43 54.66 -62.82 93.97
CA GLU A 43 54.11 -61.66 94.68
C GLU A 43 54.57 -60.34 94.07
N LEU A 44 55.86 -60.23 93.72
CA LEU A 44 56.40 -59.05 93.04
C LEU A 44 55.79 -58.85 91.65
N THR A 45 55.58 -59.94 90.91
CA THR A 45 54.96 -59.91 89.57
C THR A 45 53.50 -59.49 89.65
N GLU A 46 52.74 -60.01 90.62
CA GLU A 46 51.35 -59.62 90.88
C GLU A 46 51.25 -58.16 91.32
N ALA A 47 52.10 -57.72 92.23
CA ALA A 47 52.15 -56.32 92.67
C ALA A 47 52.53 -55.37 91.52
N PHE A 48 53.49 -55.75 90.67
CA PHE A 48 53.86 -54.98 89.49
C PHE A 48 52.72 -54.91 88.47
N ASN A 49 52.09 -56.04 88.15
CA ASN A 49 50.95 -56.08 87.23
C ASN A 49 49.75 -55.31 87.76
N SER A 50 49.46 -55.38 89.06
CA SER A 50 48.42 -54.58 89.70
C SER A 50 48.67 -53.08 89.52
N LYS A 51 49.90 -52.61 89.81
CA LYS A 51 50.29 -51.22 89.58
C LYS A 51 50.22 -50.82 88.10
N LEU A 52 50.63 -51.70 87.19
CA LEU A 52 50.57 -51.46 85.75
C LEU A 52 49.11 -51.28 85.29
N GLN A 53 48.17 -52.06 85.82
CA GLN A 53 46.75 -51.93 85.51
C GLN A 53 46.17 -50.61 86.03
N VAL A 54 46.54 -50.19 87.25
CA VAL A 54 46.14 -48.88 87.79
C VAL A 54 46.63 -47.76 86.87
N ILE A 55 47.93 -47.74 86.56
CA ILE A 55 48.53 -46.72 85.68
C ILE A 55 47.86 -46.72 84.30
N LYS A 56 47.58 -47.89 83.72
CA LYS A 56 46.89 -48.00 82.43
C LYS A 56 45.48 -47.40 82.47
N ASN A 57 44.74 -47.65 83.55
CA ASN A 57 43.39 -47.12 83.71
C ASN A 57 43.39 -45.61 83.95
N ASP A 58 44.33 -45.10 84.75
CA ASP A 58 44.50 -43.67 85.01
C ASP A 58 44.82 -42.91 83.72
N ILE A 59 45.82 -43.38 82.95
CA ILE A 59 46.18 -42.79 81.64
C ILE A 59 44.99 -42.84 80.67
N LYS A 60 44.27 -43.96 80.63
CA LYS A 60 43.09 -44.10 79.75
C LYS A 60 42.00 -43.09 80.13
N SER A 61 41.77 -42.89 81.43
CA SER A 61 40.78 -41.95 81.95
C SER A 61 41.18 -40.51 81.63
N GLU A 62 42.44 -40.14 81.89
CA GLU A 62 42.97 -38.81 81.62
C GLU A 62 42.91 -38.47 80.13
N LEU A 63 43.36 -39.39 79.27
CA LEU A 63 43.28 -39.22 77.82
C LEU A 63 41.83 -39.11 77.31
N ALA A 64 40.91 -39.90 77.86
CA ALA A 64 39.50 -39.80 77.50
C ALA A 64 38.89 -38.45 77.89
N ASN A 65 39.28 -37.91 79.06
CA ASN A 65 38.84 -36.60 79.51
C ASN A 65 39.40 -35.48 78.64
N GLU A 66 40.70 -35.52 78.29
CA GLU A 66 41.31 -34.53 77.40
C GLU A 66 40.67 -34.54 76.00
N ILE A 67 40.48 -35.73 75.41
CA ILE A 67 39.80 -35.89 74.12
C ILE A 67 38.36 -35.37 74.20
N GLY A 68 37.63 -35.69 75.28
CA GLY A 68 36.28 -35.18 75.51
C GLY A 68 36.24 -33.65 75.57
N ASN A 69 37.10 -33.05 76.38
CA ASN A 69 37.19 -31.59 76.51
C ASN A 69 37.53 -30.90 75.18
N LEU A 70 38.46 -31.46 74.39
CA LEU A 70 38.81 -30.94 73.07
C LEU A 70 37.66 -31.10 72.08
N SER A 71 36.96 -32.23 72.10
CA SER A 71 35.78 -32.50 71.28
C SER A 71 34.65 -31.51 71.58
N ASP A 72 34.37 -31.27 72.85
CA ASP A 72 33.33 -30.32 73.28
C ASP A 72 33.69 -28.90 72.88
N LYS A 73 34.96 -28.49 73.05
CA LYS A 73 35.44 -27.18 72.62
C LYS A 73 35.30 -26.99 71.12
N LEU A 74 35.73 -27.97 70.32
CA LEU A 74 35.62 -27.93 68.87
C LEU A 74 34.15 -27.89 68.42
N THR A 75 33.30 -28.69 69.04
CA THR A 75 31.86 -28.72 68.74
C THR A 75 31.21 -27.36 69.00
N ASN A 76 31.55 -26.73 70.12
CA ASN A 76 31.05 -25.39 70.45
C ASN A 76 31.51 -24.33 69.44
N GLU A 77 32.78 -24.35 69.04
CA GLU A 77 33.32 -23.42 68.03
C GLU A 77 32.65 -23.63 66.66
N ILE A 78 32.42 -24.88 66.26
CA ILE A 78 31.69 -25.22 65.01
C ILE A 78 30.26 -24.67 65.07
N ASN A 79 29.53 -24.93 66.15
CA ASN A 79 28.15 -24.48 66.30
C ASN A 79 28.05 -22.95 66.30
N GLN A 80 28.99 -22.26 66.94
CA GLN A 80 29.05 -20.79 66.91
C GLN A 80 29.30 -20.25 65.50
N ASN A 81 30.21 -20.86 64.76
CA ASN A 81 30.49 -20.48 63.37
C ASN A 81 29.30 -20.77 62.45
N GLU A 82 28.59 -21.88 62.64
CA GLU A 82 27.39 -22.22 61.88
C GLU A 82 26.29 -21.17 62.08
N GLU A 83 26.03 -20.75 63.33
CA GLU A 83 25.06 -19.71 63.63
C GLU A 83 25.47 -18.35 63.03
N LYS A 84 26.76 -18.00 63.09
CA LYS A 84 27.27 -16.79 62.45
C LYS A 84 27.05 -16.82 60.92
N LEU A 85 27.34 -17.95 60.27
CA LEU A 85 27.12 -18.13 58.84
C LEU A 85 25.64 -18.03 58.46
N LYS A 86 24.73 -18.57 59.27
CA LYS A 86 23.27 -18.42 59.06
C LYS A 86 22.85 -16.96 59.08
N ILE A 87 23.39 -16.18 60.02
CA ILE A 87 23.12 -14.74 60.11
C ILE A 87 23.64 -14.01 58.85
N ASP A 88 24.88 -14.28 58.46
CA ASP A 88 25.51 -13.65 57.28
C ASP A 88 24.71 -13.96 56.00
N VAL A 89 24.28 -15.21 55.81
CA VAL A 89 23.43 -15.62 54.68
C VAL A 89 22.09 -14.87 54.68
N ASN A 90 21.46 -14.71 55.84
CA ASN A 90 20.19 -13.98 55.96
C ASN A 90 20.35 -12.48 55.62
N ILE A 91 21.46 -11.87 56.03
CA ILE A 91 21.77 -10.48 55.69
C ILE A 91 21.94 -10.33 54.18
N VAL A 92 22.75 -11.19 53.56
CA VAL A 92 22.97 -11.17 52.11
C VAL A 92 21.64 -11.37 51.35
N ASN A 93 20.81 -12.31 51.78
CA ASN A 93 19.49 -12.52 51.17
C ASN A 93 18.60 -11.27 51.27
N ALA A 94 18.62 -10.57 52.42
CA ALA A 94 17.87 -9.33 52.58
C ALA A 94 18.39 -8.20 51.66
N GLU A 95 19.70 -8.12 51.44
CA GLU A 95 20.29 -7.17 50.49
C GLU A 95 19.94 -7.50 49.04
N VAL A 96 19.97 -8.78 48.66
CA VAL A 96 19.54 -9.26 47.34
C VAL A 96 18.08 -8.89 47.08
N LEU A 97 17.20 -9.06 48.06
CA LEU A 97 15.79 -8.64 47.94
C LEU A 97 15.65 -7.14 47.72
N LYS A 98 16.43 -6.31 48.42
CA LYS A 98 16.43 -4.84 48.20
C LYS A 98 16.90 -4.49 46.78
N VAL A 99 17.92 -5.17 46.27
CA VAL A 99 18.41 -4.96 44.90
C VAL A 99 17.36 -5.37 43.87
N ASN A 100 16.72 -6.53 44.05
CA ASN A 100 15.66 -7.00 43.16
C ASN A 100 14.48 -6.04 43.10
N ASN A 101 14.02 -5.52 44.25
CA ASN A 101 12.93 -4.54 44.26
C ASN A 101 13.30 -3.25 43.54
N LYS A 102 14.56 -2.77 43.69
CA LYS A 102 15.05 -1.62 42.93
C LYS A 102 15.11 -1.91 41.43
N LEU A 103 15.51 -3.11 41.05
CA LEU A 103 15.54 -3.54 39.65
C LEU A 103 14.13 -3.54 39.04
N ASP A 104 13.13 -4.03 39.78
CA ASP A 104 11.74 -4.00 39.34
C ASP A 104 11.20 -2.57 39.20
N GLN A 105 11.55 -1.69 40.13
CA GLN A 105 11.21 -0.27 40.04
C GLN A 105 11.83 0.37 38.79
N ILE A 106 13.14 0.21 38.59
CA ILE A 106 13.86 0.73 37.43
C ILE A 106 13.24 0.21 36.12
N LYS A 107 12.88 -1.07 36.07
CA LYS A 107 12.25 -1.68 34.90
C LYS A 107 10.90 -1.04 34.58
N ASN A 108 10.10 -0.72 35.60
CA ASN A 108 8.81 -0.06 35.43
C ASN A 108 8.97 1.40 35.02
N ASP A 109 9.92 2.12 35.61
CA ASP A 109 10.22 3.52 35.29
C ASP A 109 10.68 3.66 33.83
N ILE A 110 11.65 2.85 33.40
CA ILE A 110 12.11 2.81 32.00
C ILE A 110 10.97 2.49 31.05
N LYS A 111 10.09 1.55 31.41
CA LYS A 111 8.93 1.20 30.59
C LYS A 111 7.95 2.38 30.49
N GLY A 112 7.75 3.13 31.57
CA GLY A 112 6.91 4.33 31.59
C GLY A 112 7.49 5.41 30.69
N GLU A 113 8.75 5.79 30.89
CA GLU A 113 9.44 6.80 30.09
C GLU A 113 9.44 6.46 28.60
N LEU A 114 9.69 5.20 28.25
CA LEU A 114 9.65 4.74 26.86
C LEU A 114 8.24 4.85 26.24
N ASN A 115 7.20 4.51 27.00
CA ASN A 115 5.83 4.64 26.50
C ASN A 115 5.44 6.10 26.29
N ASP A 116 5.81 6.99 27.21
CA ASP A 116 5.55 8.42 27.08
C ASP A 116 6.24 9.01 25.84
N GLU A 117 7.49 8.62 25.58
CA GLU A 117 8.22 9.03 24.38
C GLU A 117 7.57 8.48 23.09
N ILE A 118 7.13 7.22 23.10
CA ILE A 118 6.39 6.62 21.97
C ILE A 118 5.08 7.38 21.71
N ASP A 119 4.33 7.72 22.75
CA ASP A 119 3.06 8.45 22.62
C ASP A 119 3.30 9.86 22.07
N GLN A 120 4.33 10.56 22.54
CA GLN A 120 4.72 11.88 22.04
C GLN A 120 5.13 11.83 20.56
N LEU A 121 5.95 10.84 20.17
CA LEU A 121 6.37 10.65 18.78
C LEU A 121 5.18 10.31 17.89
N THR A 122 4.30 9.42 18.35
CA THR A 122 3.08 9.03 17.62
C THR A 122 2.16 10.23 17.41
N GLY A 123 1.94 11.04 18.45
CA GLY A 123 1.16 12.29 18.34
C GLY A 123 1.77 13.27 17.34
N SER A 124 3.09 13.48 17.40
CA SER A 124 3.81 14.38 16.49
C SER A 124 3.75 13.92 15.03
N ILE A 125 3.83 12.60 14.78
CA ILE A 125 3.72 12.02 13.45
C ILE A 125 2.31 12.20 12.90
N ASN A 126 1.29 11.89 13.69
CA ASN A 126 -0.11 12.02 13.27
C ASN A 126 -0.45 13.47 12.93
N GLN A 127 -0.02 14.42 13.76
CA GLN A 127 -0.21 15.84 13.47
C GLN A 127 0.45 16.27 12.15
N LYS A 128 1.70 15.85 11.90
CA LYS A 128 2.40 16.14 10.64
C LYS A 128 1.69 15.52 9.43
N PHE A 129 1.15 14.31 9.59
CA PHE A 129 0.41 13.63 8.55
C PHE A 129 -0.89 14.38 8.22
N ASP A 130 -1.64 14.81 9.23
CA ASP A 130 -2.86 15.60 9.06
C ASP A 130 -2.60 16.96 8.38
N ASP A 131 -1.55 17.66 8.81
CA ASP A 131 -1.13 18.92 8.19
C ASP A 131 -0.73 18.74 6.72
N LEU A 132 -0.01 17.65 6.41
CA LEU A 132 0.40 17.35 5.03
C LEU A 132 -0.82 17.02 4.16
N ASN A 133 -1.74 16.21 4.67
CA ASN A 133 -2.98 15.87 3.97
C ASN A 133 -3.83 17.11 3.69
N LYS A 134 -3.96 18.00 4.67
CA LYS A 134 -4.67 19.27 4.50
C LYS A 134 -4.06 20.12 3.40
N LYS A 135 -2.73 20.32 3.43
CA LYS A 135 -2.00 21.07 2.39
C LYS A 135 -2.16 20.44 1.00
N LEU A 136 -2.12 19.12 0.92
CA LEU A 136 -2.29 18.38 -0.34
C LEU A 136 -3.70 18.58 -0.91
N ILE A 137 -4.73 18.46 -0.07
CA ILE A 137 -6.13 18.67 -0.46
C ILE A 137 -6.36 20.11 -0.92
N GLU A 138 -5.82 21.10 -0.19
CA GLU A 138 -5.90 22.51 -0.55
C GLU A 138 -5.23 22.80 -1.90
N ALA A 139 -4.03 22.26 -2.13
CA ALA A 139 -3.30 22.41 -3.39
C ALA A 139 -4.06 21.76 -4.57
N PHE A 140 -4.60 20.56 -4.37
CA PHE A 140 -5.37 19.86 -5.39
C PHE A 140 -6.66 20.62 -5.74
N ASN A 141 -7.41 21.07 -4.72
CA ASN A 141 -8.64 21.84 -4.93
C ASN A 141 -8.38 23.17 -5.63
N SER A 142 -7.30 23.87 -5.28
CA SER A 142 -6.89 25.10 -5.96
C SER A 142 -6.60 24.86 -7.45
N THR A 143 -5.86 23.80 -7.76
CA THR A 143 -5.56 23.39 -9.14
C THR A 143 -6.83 23.04 -9.91
N LEU A 144 -7.75 22.31 -9.28
CA LEU A 144 -9.03 21.93 -9.90
C LEU A 144 -9.88 23.16 -10.23
N VAL A 145 -9.93 24.14 -9.34
CA VAL A 145 -10.62 25.42 -9.58
C VAL A 145 -9.98 26.16 -10.76
N GLN A 146 -8.65 26.22 -10.82
CA GLN A 146 -7.94 26.86 -11.94
C GLN A 146 -8.22 26.16 -13.26
N MET A 147 -8.11 24.82 -13.32
CA MET A 147 -8.41 24.04 -14.51
C MET A 147 -9.86 24.24 -14.97
N LYS A 148 -10.82 24.20 -14.04
CA LYS A 148 -12.24 24.43 -14.36
C LYS A 148 -12.45 25.82 -14.97
N SER A 149 -11.79 26.84 -14.42
CA SER A 149 -11.88 28.21 -14.95
C SER A 149 -11.25 28.34 -16.34
N ALA A 150 -10.09 27.72 -16.56
CA ALA A 150 -9.39 27.72 -17.84
C ALA A 150 -10.21 27.05 -18.93
N ILE A 151 -10.70 25.84 -18.67
CA ILE A 151 -11.56 25.08 -19.60
C ILE A 151 -12.85 25.86 -19.90
N LYS A 152 -13.48 26.46 -18.88
CA LYS A 152 -14.69 27.27 -19.08
C LYS A 152 -14.42 28.44 -20.04
N THR A 153 -13.31 29.15 -19.84
CA THR A 153 -12.92 30.28 -20.69
C THR A 153 -12.66 29.82 -22.11
N GLU A 154 -11.90 28.75 -22.30
CA GLU A 154 -11.55 28.22 -23.63
C GLU A 154 -12.80 27.76 -24.40
N LEU A 155 -13.68 26.98 -23.77
CA LEU A 155 -14.95 26.56 -24.35
C LEU A 155 -15.86 27.75 -24.70
N THR A 156 -15.88 28.79 -23.85
CA THR A 156 -16.69 29.99 -24.13
C THR A 156 -16.19 30.69 -25.38
N VAL A 157 -14.87 30.78 -25.58
CA VAL A 157 -14.28 31.37 -26.80
C VAL A 157 -14.66 30.56 -28.03
N GLU A 158 -14.54 29.23 -27.99
CA GLU A 158 -14.91 28.37 -29.12
C GLU A 158 -16.41 28.45 -29.46
N ILE A 159 -17.28 28.45 -28.44
CA ILE A 159 -18.73 28.58 -28.62
C ILE A 159 -19.05 29.90 -29.33
N ASN A 160 -18.52 31.02 -28.84
CA ASN A 160 -18.76 32.34 -29.42
C ASN A 160 -18.28 32.41 -30.88
N GLN A 161 -17.10 31.87 -31.18
CA GLN A 161 -16.60 31.80 -32.56
C GLN A 161 -17.49 30.97 -33.49
N ASN A 162 -18.05 29.87 -32.98
CA ASN A 162 -18.97 29.04 -33.75
C ASN A 162 -20.33 29.70 -33.94
N GLU A 163 -20.82 30.44 -32.94
CA GLU A 163 -22.02 31.28 -33.07
C GLU A 163 -21.83 32.37 -34.12
N ASP A 164 -20.68 33.06 -34.14
CA ASP A 164 -20.36 34.08 -35.14
C ASP A 164 -20.32 33.49 -36.55
N LYS A 165 -19.66 32.34 -36.74
CA LYS A 165 -19.66 31.61 -38.02
C LYS A 165 -21.07 31.22 -38.45
N LEU A 166 -21.87 30.69 -37.52
CA LEU A 166 -23.26 30.30 -37.78
C LEU A 166 -24.10 31.51 -38.21
N ASN A 167 -23.94 32.64 -37.54
CA ASN A 167 -24.63 33.88 -37.89
C ASN A 167 -24.21 34.39 -39.28
N GLY A 168 -22.92 34.34 -39.60
CA GLY A 168 -22.43 34.67 -40.95
C GLY A 168 -23.04 33.79 -42.04
N LEU A 169 -23.10 32.47 -41.81
CA LEU A 169 -23.74 31.53 -42.74
C LEU A 169 -25.25 31.77 -42.88
N LYS A 170 -25.96 32.07 -41.78
CA LYS A 170 -27.38 32.44 -41.84
C LYS A 170 -27.60 33.67 -42.72
N THR A 171 -26.79 34.72 -42.56
CA THR A 171 -26.89 35.91 -43.41
C THR A 171 -26.66 35.59 -44.88
N GLN A 172 -25.67 34.76 -45.21
CA GLN A 172 -25.41 34.34 -46.60
C GLN A 172 -26.57 33.53 -47.18
N LEU A 173 -27.15 32.63 -46.38
CA LEU A 173 -28.31 31.84 -46.78
C LEU A 173 -29.53 32.74 -47.07
N THR A 174 -29.82 33.71 -46.20
CA THR A 174 -30.90 34.68 -46.41
C THR A 174 -30.68 35.49 -47.68
N LYS A 175 -29.46 36.00 -47.91
CA LYS A 175 -29.12 36.73 -49.13
C LYS A 175 -29.37 35.87 -50.38
N THR A 176 -28.83 34.66 -50.40
CA THR A 176 -28.96 33.72 -51.53
C THR A 176 -30.43 33.36 -51.78
N THR A 177 -31.21 33.16 -50.71
CA THR A 177 -32.64 32.85 -50.82
C THR A 177 -33.41 33.99 -51.47
N ASN A 178 -33.12 35.24 -51.08
CA ASN A 178 -33.76 36.42 -51.67
C ASN A 178 -33.37 36.59 -53.16
N GLU A 179 -32.10 36.41 -53.50
CA GLU A 179 -31.64 36.46 -54.90
C GLU A 179 -32.31 35.37 -55.77
N LEU A 180 -32.49 34.16 -55.23
CA LEU A 180 -33.22 33.10 -55.92
C LEU A 180 -34.71 33.41 -56.06
N SER A 181 -35.36 34.01 -55.05
CA SER A 181 -36.77 34.39 -55.14
C SER A 181 -37.01 35.45 -56.21
N ASP A 182 -36.10 36.43 -56.31
CA ASP A 182 -36.19 37.50 -57.30
C ASP A 182 -36.01 36.95 -58.73
N CYS A 183 -35.02 36.06 -58.92
CA CYS A 183 -34.79 35.38 -60.20
C CYS A 183 -36.00 34.52 -60.63
N ALA A 184 -36.63 33.82 -59.67
CA ALA A 184 -37.81 32.99 -59.96
C ALA A 184 -39.02 33.84 -60.38
N CYS A 185 -39.19 35.04 -59.81
CA CYS A 185 -40.23 35.99 -60.22
C CYS A 185 -40.02 36.45 -61.67
N GLU A 186 -38.78 36.83 -62.01
CA GLU A 186 -38.46 37.34 -63.34
C GLU A 186 -38.60 36.26 -64.44
N ARG A 187 -38.15 35.02 -64.18
CA ARG A 187 -38.38 33.91 -65.12
C ARG A 187 -39.87 33.63 -65.37
N LYS A 188 -40.72 33.77 -64.34
CA LYS A 188 -42.18 33.63 -64.48
C LYS A 188 -42.78 34.78 -65.30
N ARG A 189 -42.36 36.02 -65.04
CA ARG A 189 -42.80 37.21 -65.78
C ARG A 189 -42.46 37.10 -67.26
N GLN A 190 -41.21 36.79 -67.59
CA GLN A 190 -40.75 36.69 -68.99
C GLN A 190 -41.41 35.54 -69.75
N ARG A 191 -41.66 34.40 -69.09
CA ARG A 191 -42.43 33.29 -69.70
C ARG A 191 -43.86 33.70 -70.04
N SER A 192 -44.50 34.54 -69.22
CA SER A 192 -45.91 34.96 -69.42
C SER A 192 -46.13 35.95 -70.57
N LEU A 193 -45.07 36.43 -71.22
CA LEU A 193 -45.16 37.36 -72.36
C LEU A 193 -45.66 36.69 -73.65
N ILE A 194 -45.55 35.37 -73.75
CA ILE A 194 -46.04 34.59 -74.89
C ILE A 194 -47.22 33.74 -74.46
N TYR A 195 -48.31 33.77 -75.23
CA TYR A 195 -49.43 32.86 -75.05
C TYR A 195 -49.86 32.23 -76.38
N TYR A 196 -50.45 31.04 -76.27
CA TYR A 196 -51.02 30.31 -77.39
C TYR A 196 -52.52 30.56 -77.50
N ALA A 197 -53.03 30.65 -78.73
CA ALA A 197 -54.46 30.79 -78.98
C ALA A 197 -54.98 29.77 -80.00
N GLY A 198 -55.87 28.90 -79.49
CA GLY A 198 -56.72 27.93 -80.20
C GLY A 198 -55.96 26.82 -80.92
N PRO A 199 -56.41 25.55 -80.97
CA PRO A 199 -55.92 24.63 -81.99
C PRO A 199 -56.79 24.69 -83.26
N TYR A 200 -56.15 24.79 -84.43
CA TYR A 200 -56.78 24.64 -85.77
C TYR A 200 -57.83 25.70 -86.16
N ILE A 201 -57.71 26.94 -85.70
CA ILE A 201 -58.68 28.01 -85.96
C ILE A 201 -58.22 28.99 -87.05
N TYR A 202 -56.92 29.29 -87.10
CA TYR A 202 -56.39 30.43 -87.85
C TYR A 202 -55.51 30.00 -89.04
N THR A 203 -55.76 30.56 -90.22
CA THR A 203 -54.76 30.62 -91.30
C THR A 203 -53.66 31.61 -90.92
N PHE A 204 -52.52 31.63 -91.61
CA PHE A 204 -51.42 32.51 -91.23
C PHE A 204 -51.81 34.01 -91.19
N ALA A 205 -52.56 34.47 -92.20
CA ALA A 205 -53.06 35.85 -92.23
C ALA A 205 -54.06 36.13 -91.08
N ALA A 206 -54.96 35.18 -90.80
CA ALA A 206 -55.91 35.29 -89.69
C ALA A 206 -55.23 35.27 -88.32
N ALA A 207 -54.14 34.51 -88.18
CA ALA A 207 -53.32 34.44 -86.97
C ALA A 207 -52.65 35.79 -86.68
N LYS A 208 -52.07 36.43 -87.69
CA LYS A 208 -51.53 37.80 -87.58
C LYS A 208 -52.61 38.81 -87.18
N ALA A 209 -53.78 38.74 -87.82
CA ALA A 209 -54.90 39.61 -87.49
C ALA A 209 -55.44 39.36 -86.07
N TYR A 210 -55.47 38.10 -85.61
CA TYR A 210 -55.91 37.74 -84.28
C TYR A 210 -55.04 38.39 -83.20
N CYS A 211 -53.72 38.19 -83.23
CA CYS A 211 -52.83 38.82 -82.25
C CYS A 211 -52.98 40.35 -82.27
N LYS A 212 -53.04 40.94 -83.48
CA LYS A 212 -53.25 42.40 -83.64
C LYS A 212 -54.56 42.89 -83.04
N SER A 213 -55.66 42.14 -83.20
CA SER A 213 -56.96 42.51 -82.62
C SER A 213 -56.98 42.46 -81.09
N LYS A 214 -56.04 41.74 -80.48
CA LYS A 214 -55.80 41.72 -79.03
C LYS A 214 -54.76 42.75 -78.56
N GLY A 215 -54.31 43.66 -79.45
CA GLY A 215 -53.27 44.65 -79.13
C GLY A 215 -51.85 44.06 -79.06
N HIS A 216 -51.67 42.84 -79.54
CA HIS A 216 -50.43 42.07 -79.46
C HIS A 216 -49.84 41.86 -80.85
N LYS A 217 -48.57 41.42 -80.91
CA LYS A 217 -47.95 40.99 -82.17
C LYS A 217 -47.94 39.48 -82.25
N ILE A 218 -47.93 38.93 -83.46
CA ILE A 218 -47.57 37.52 -83.62
C ILE A 218 -46.14 37.35 -83.09
N ALA A 219 -45.90 36.30 -82.33
CA ALA A 219 -44.61 36.10 -81.68
C ALA A 219 -43.52 35.81 -82.74
N THR A 220 -42.34 36.38 -82.52
CA THR A 220 -41.19 36.11 -83.39
C THR A 220 -40.58 34.74 -83.06
N PRO A 221 -39.87 34.14 -84.04
CA PRO A 221 -38.98 33.01 -83.79
C PRO A 221 -38.15 33.07 -82.51
N ALA A 222 -37.48 34.20 -82.29
CA ALA A 222 -36.59 34.42 -81.16
C ALA A 222 -37.35 34.52 -79.85
N GLN A 223 -38.54 35.15 -79.84
CA GLN A 223 -39.38 35.24 -78.66
C GLN A 223 -39.92 33.88 -78.21
N ILE A 224 -40.30 33.02 -79.17
CA ILE A 224 -40.70 31.64 -78.85
C ILE A 224 -39.51 30.82 -78.33
N GLN A 225 -38.31 30.99 -78.91
CA GLN A 225 -37.11 30.34 -78.41
C GLN A 225 -36.80 30.76 -76.96
N ALA A 226 -36.84 32.07 -76.67
CA ALA A 226 -36.61 32.58 -75.32
C ALA A 226 -37.67 32.09 -74.32
N ALA A 227 -38.95 32.09 -74.70
CA ALA A 227 -40.03 31.56 -73.84
C ALA A 227 -39.85 30.06 -73.60
N PHE A 228 -39.47 29.30 -74.62
CA PHE A 228 -39.10 27.89 -74.49
C PHE A 228 -37.92 27.72 -73.53
N ASP A 229 -36.81 28.45 -73.68
CA ASP A 229 -35.65 28.36 -72.78
C ASP A 229 -35.99 28.75 -71.32
N LEU A 230 -37.01 29.60 -71.15
CA LEU A 230 -37.58 29.94 -69.85
C LEU A 230 -38.58 28.90 -69.30
N GLY A 231 -38.86 27.85 -70.07
CA GLY A 231 -39.64 26.66 -69.70
C GLY A 231 -41.08 26.61 -70.24
N MET A 232 -41.43 27.42 -71.24
CA MET A 232 -42.71 27.31 -71.95
C MET A 232 -42.82 25.94 -72.62
N SER A 233 -43.94 25.25 -72.41
CA SER A 233 -44.25 23.95 -73.01
C SER A 233 -45.71 23.95 -73.43
N GLU A 234 -45.96 23.76 -74.72
CA GLU A 234 -47.30 23.79 -75.30
C GLU A 234 -47.39 22.67 -76.35
N CYS A 235 -48.35 21.77 -76.19
CA CYS A 235 -48.51 20.58 -77.04
C CYS A 235 -49.29 20.93 -78.31
N ASN A 236 -48.94 22.04 -78.97
CA ASN A 236 -49.72 22.54 -80.09
C ASN A 236 -48.86 23.29 -81.12
N TRP A 237 -49.17 23.05 -82.39
CA TRP A 237 -48.55 23.74 -83.51
C TRP A 237 -49.23 25.10 -83.74
N GLY A 238 -48.46 26.17 -83.58
CA GLY A 238 -48.94 27.54 -83.77
C GLY A 238 -48.08 28.33 -84.75
N TRP A 239 -48.72 29.24 -85.48
CA TRP A 239 -48.08 30.20 -86.36
C TRP A 239 -47.20 31.18 -85.58
N VAL A 240 -46.05 31.51 -86.16
CA VAL A 240 -45.12 32.56 -85.71
C VAL A 240 -44.80 33.53 -86.86
N GLU A 241 -44.17 34.67 -86.56
CA GLU A 241 -44.03 35.80 -87.49
C GLU A 241 -43.45 35.49 -88.88
N ASP A 242 -42.49 34.56 -88.94
CA ASP A 242 -41.80 34.11 -90.16
C ASP A 242 -42.65 33.19 -91.05
N GLY A 243 -43.87 32.84 -90.61
CA GLY A 243 -44.76 31.94 -91.34
C GLY A 243 -44.48 30.46 -91.12
N SER A 244 -43.56 30.11 -90.21
CA SER A 244 -43.38 28.74 -89.75
C SER A 244 -44.42 28.37 -88.68
N LEU A 245 -44.60 27.06 -88.46
CA LEU A 245 -45.25 26.55 -87.26
C LEU A 245 -44.20 26.16 -86.23
N ARG A 246 -44.45 26.48 -84.97
CA ARG A 246 -43.61 26.05 -83.85
C ARG A 246 -44.43 25.32 -82.79
N SER A 247 -43.77 24.40 -82.08
CA SER A 247 -44.36 23.64 -80.96
C SER A 247 -43.27 23.47 -79.88
N PRO A 248 -43.22 24.36 -78.87
CA PRO A 248 -42.27 24.31 -77.77
C PRO A 248 -42.61 23.16 -76.81
N GLN A 249 -41.73 22.18 -76.66
CA GLN A 249 -42.00 20.96 -75.88
C GLN A 249 -40.92 20.68 -74.83
N GLN A 250 -41.17 20.97 -73.56
CA GLN A 250 -40.18 20.80 -72.48
C GLN A 250 -40.07 19.36 -71.98
N MET A 251 -41.19 18.67 -71.85
CA MET A 251 -41.21 17.25 -71.46
C MET A 251 -41.65 16.41 -72.66
N PRO A 252 -41.02 15.28 -72.96
CA PRO A 252 -41.55 14.39 -74.00
C PRO A 252 -42.93 13.89 -73.56
N PHE A 253 -43.97 14.13 -74.37
CA PHE A 253 -45.26 13.48 -74.15
C PHE A 253 -45.15 12.02 -74.58
N THR A 254 -45.88 11.14 -73.88
CA THR A 254 -45.91 9.69 -74.16
C THR A 254 -46.52 9.37 -75.52
N ASN A 255 -47.19 10.34 -76.16
CA ASN A 255 -47.76 10.24 -77.49
C ASN A 255 -47.06 11.24 -78.44
N ASN A 256 -46.52 10.77 -79.56
CA ASN A 256 -45.65 11.56 -80.47
C ASN A 256 -46.37 12.68 -81.27
N TRP A 257 -47.56 13.14 -80.85
CA TRP A 257 -48.42 14.04 -81.64
C TRP A 257 -47.93 15.49 -81.66
N CYS A 258 -47.16 15.90 -80.64
CA CYS A 258 -46.70 17.28 -80.45
C CYS A 258 -45.22 17.50 -80.79
N GLY A 259 -44.54 16.45 -81.28
CA GLY A 259 -43.10 16.45 -81.57
C GLY A 259 -42.24 15.91 -80.43
N LYS A 260 -40.92 15.95 -80.60
CA LYS A 260 -39.95 15.54 -79.59
C LYS A 260 -39.72 16.67 -78.58
N ARG A 261 -39.06 16.39 -77.45
CA ARG A 261 -38.57 17.44 -76.56
C ARG A 261 -37.70 18.42 -77.37
N GLY A 262 -38.03 19.71 -77.33
CA GLY A 262 -37.38 20.74 -78.13
C GLY A 262 -38.37 21.77 -78.69
N LEU A 263 -37.85 22.80 -79.35
CA LEU A 263 -38.64 23.73 -80.13
C LEU A 263 -38.87 23.15 -81.54
N ASN A 264 -39.89 22.32 -81.70
CA ASN A 264 -40.20 21.71 -82.99
C ASN A 264 -40.64 22.79 -83.97
N THR A 265 -40.09 22.76 -85.20
CA THR A 265 -40.32 23.80 -86.21
C THR A 265 -40.71 23.18 -87.54
N TRP A 266 -41.70 23.76 -88.21
CA TRP A 266 -42.14 23.39 -89.55
C TRP A 266 -42.11 24.62 -90.46
N LEU A 267 -41.10 24.70 -91.33
CA LEU A 267 -40.78 25.93 -92.09
C LEU A 267 -41.72 26.17 -93.29
N ASN A 268 -42.14 25.12 -94.00
CA ASN A 268 -42.88 25.23 -95.26
C ASN A 268 -44.30 24.64 -95.13
N TYR A 269 -45.06 25.12 -94.15
CA TYR A 269 -46.43 24.68 -93.94
C TYR A 269 -47.40 25.50 -94.80
N ASP A 270 -48.43 24.85 -95.36
CA ASP A 270 -49.45 25.53 -96.17
C ASP A 270 -50.17 26.60 -95.33
N GLN A 271 -49.96 27.87 -95.70
CA GLN A 271 -50.48 29.03 -94.97
C GLN A 271 -52.01 29.15 -94.99
N LEU A 272 -52.69 28.42 -95.88
CA LEU A 272 -54.16 28.33 -95.94
C LEU A 272 -54.72 27.31 -94.95
N LYS A 273 -53.89 26.43 -94.37
CA LYS A 273 -54.32 25.47 -93.34
C LYS A 273 -54.47 26.17 -92.00
N LYS A 274 -55.50 25.75 -91.26
CA LYS A 274 -55.78 26.30 -89.94
C LYS A 274 -54.89 25.66 -88.87
N ARG A 275 -54.31 26.49 -88.02
CA ARG A 275 -53.50 26.14 -86.85
C ARG A 275 -53.76 27.14 -85.72
N GLY A 276 -53.11 26.94 -84.58
CA GLY A 276 -53.08 27.98 -83.56
C GLY A 276 -52.13 29.11 -83.92
N VAL A 277 -51.96 30.04 -82.99
CA VAL A 277 -51.01 31.14 -83.11
C VAL A 277 -50.35 31.41 -81.77
N TYR A 278 -49.08 31.77 -81.80
CA TYR A 278 -48.43 32.34 -80.64
C TYR A 278 -48.42 33.86 -80.76
N CYS A 279 -48.92 34.53 -79.73
CA CYS A 279 -48.91 35.98 -79.64
C CYS A 279 -47.93 36.42 -78.56
N ALA A 280 -47.19 37.49 -78.85
CA ALA A 280 -46.35 38.19 -77.90
C ALA A 280 -47.10 39.41 -77.39
N THR A 281 -47.36 39.45 -76.08
CA THR A 281 -47.82 40.66 -75.42
C THR A 281 -46.70 41.69 -75.51
N ASN A 282 -47.04 42.96 -75.75
CA ASN A 282 -46.03 44.00 -75.56
C ASN A 282 -45.68 43.99 -74.07
N PRO A 283 -44.39 44.01 -73.68
CA PRO A 283 -44.07 44.37 -72.32
C PRO A 283 -44.66 45.77 -72.12
N GLY A 284 -45.69 45.89 -71.27
CA GLY A 284 -46.13 47.19 -70.81
C GLY A 284 -44.94 47.92 -70.15
N PRO A 285 -44.98 49.25 -70.08
CA PRO A 285 -44.00 50.00 -69.29
C PRO A 285 -43.90 49.47 -67.85
#